data_AF-A0A1N6HC05-F1
#
_entry.id   AF-A0A1N6HC05-F1
#
_cell.length_a   1.000
_cell.length_b   1.000
_cell.length_c   1.000
_cell.angle_alpha   90.00
_cell.angle_beta   90.00
_cell.angle_gamma   90.00
#
_symmetry.space_group_name_H-M   'P 1'
#
loop_
_entity.id
_entity.type
_entity.pdbx_description
1 polymer ?
#
loop_
_entity_poly.entity_id
_entity_poly.type
_entity_poly.pdbx_seq_one_letter_code
_entity_poly.pdbx_strand_id
1 'polypeptide(L)'
;METEKHHNIPNLGNPTPFSQTYFHGTKADLQLGQLIEPGKTSNFGKRKNAKYIFLSATLDAAIWGAELAVGEGRERIYLVEPTGEIEDDPDLTDRKFPGNPTKSYRSTLPFRIVGEVSIWKGHQKEQVESMKTALAKLKDDGVDSLNDE
;
A
#
# COMPACT_ATOMS: atom_id res chain seq x y z
N MET A 1 -26.32 41.83 -19.80
CA MET A 1 -24.92 41.39 -19.98
C MET A 1 -24.74 40.18 -19.08
N GLU A 2 -25.03 39.00 -19.61
CA GLU A 2 -24.81 37.74 -18.90
C GLU A 2 -23.42 37.23 -19.28
N THR A 3 -22.57 37.04 -18.28
CA THR A 3 -21.23 36.48 -18.45
C THR A 3 -21.35 34.98 -18.61
N GLU A 4 -21.07 34.46 -19.81
CA GLU A 4 -20.96 33.02 -20.06
C GLU A 4 -19.86 32.42 -19.18
N LYS A 5 -20.26 31.51 -18.29
CA LYS A 5 -19.34 30.65 -17.55
C LYS A 5 -18.86 29.56 -18.49
N HIS A 6 -17.64 29.70 -19.01
CA HIS A 6 -16.93 28.63 -19.69
C HIS A 6 -16.80 27.42 -18.75
N HIS A 7 -17.70 26.45 -18.93
CA HIS A 7 -17.55 25.12 -18.36
C HIS A 7 -16.43 24.44 -19.15
N ASN A 8 -15.34 24.11 -18.46
CA ASN A 8 -14.23 23.36 -19.03
C ASN A 8 -14.71 21.91 -19.21
N ILE A 9 -15.26 21.60 -20.38
CA ILE A 9 -15.70 20.25 -20.74
C ILE A 9 -14.43 19.41 -20.92
N PRO A 10 -14.21 18.34 -20.12
CA PRO A 10 -13.03 17.50 -20.31
C PRO A 10 -13.05 16.90 -21.72
N ASN A 11 -11.90 16.94 -22.38
CA ASN A 11 -11.72 16.43 -23.74
C ASN A 11 -11.97 14.91 -23.78
N LEU A 12 -13.20 14.50 -24.07
CA LEU A 12 -13.68 13.11 -24.12
C LEU A 12 -13.20 12.32 -25.36
N GLY A 13 -12.32 12.90 -26.20
CA GLY A 13 -12.05 12.40 -27.54
C GLY A 13 -10.83 11.49 -27.71
N ASN A 14 -9.88 11.48 -26.77
CA ASN A 14 -8.62 10.76 -26.95
C ASN A 14 -8.49 9.57 -25.99
N PRO A 15 -8.07 8.39 -26.46
CA PRO A 15 -7.75 7.28 -25.57
C PRO A 15 -6.60 7.71 -24.65
N THR A 16 -6.80 7.59 -23.35
CA THR A 16 -5.75 7.80 -22.36
C THR A 16 -5.03 6.48 -22.09
N PRO A 17 -3.70 6.48 -21.93
CA PRO A 17 -2.98 5.30 -21.49
C PRO A 17 -3.49 4.86 -20.11
N PHE A 18 -3.46 3.56 -19.84
CA PHE A 18 -3.73 3.05 -18.51
C PHE A 18 -2.64 3.52 -17.56
N SER A 19 -3.01 4.14 -16.44
CA SER A 19 -2.07 4.57 -15.41
C SER A 19 -1.32 3.36 -14.85
N GLN A 20 -0.06 3.55 -14.46
CA GLN A 20 0.66 2.51 -13.74
C GLN A 20 -0.03 2.24 -12.40
N THR A 21 -0.45 1.00 -12.21
CA THR A 21 -1.14 0.53 -11.01
C THR A 21 -0.21 -0.33 -10.17
N TYR A 22 -0.43 -0.31 -8.85
CA TYR A 22 0.35 -1.04 -7.87
C TYR A 22 -0.56 -1.87 -6.96
N PHE A 23 0.03 -2.71 -6.14
CA PHE A 23 -0.68 -3.54 -5.17
C PHE A 23 -0.59 -2.94 -3.76
N HIS A 24 -1.69 -2.98 -3.02
CA HIS A 24 -1.76 -2.65 -1.61
C HIS A 24 -2.39 -3.81 -0.84
N GLY A 25 -1.59 -4.53 -0.06
CA GLY A 25 -2.07 -5.57 0.85
C GLY A 25 -2.58 -4.97 2.15
N THR A 26 -3.76 -5.39 2.62
CA THR A 26 -4.34 -4.94 3.90
C THR A 26 -5.39 -5.92 4.41
N LYS A 27 -5.93 -5.65 5.61
CA LYS A 27 -7.16 -6.28 6.14
C LYS A 27 -8.36 -5.33 6.19
N ALA A 28 -8.18 -4.08 5.76
CA ALA A 28 -9.27 -3.11 5.69
C ALA A 28 -10.27 -3.50 4.59
N ASP A 29 -11.57 -3.39 4.90
CA ASP A 29 -12.64 -3.61 3.94
C ASP A 29 -12.97 -2.31 3.20
N LEU A 30 -12.32 -2.13 2.06
CA LEU A 30 -12.37 -0.91 1.24
C LEU A 30 -13.10 -1.15 -0.08
N GLN A 31 -13.66 -0.08 -0.63
CA GLN A 31 -14.48 -0.11 -1.85
C GLN A 31 -13.77 0.58 -3.02
N LEU A 32 -14.14 0.20 -4.25
CA LEU A 32 -13.66 0.87 -5.46
C LEU A 32 -13.92 2.38 -5.41
N GLY A 33 -12.94 3.16 -5.85
CA GLY A 33 -12.96 4.62 -5.84
C GLY A 33 -12.64 5.27 -4.50
N GLN A 34 -12.57 4.51 -3.39
CA GLN A 34 -12.11 5.05 -2.11
C GLN A 34 -10.62 5.39 -2.14
N LEU A 35 -10.22 6.30 -1.25
CA LEU A 35 -8.83 6.67 -1.02
C LEU A 35 -8.28 5.97 0.22
N ILE A 36 -7.11 5.36 0.07
CA ILE A 36 -6.26 4.93 1.17
C ILE A 36 -5.43 6.13 1.58
N GLU A 37 -5.60 6.61 2.81
CA GLU A 37 -4.95 7.83 3.31
C GLU A 37 -3.99 7.49 4.46
N PRO A 38 -2.88 8.24 4.62
CA PRO A 38 -2.06 8.16 5.82
C PRO A 38 -2.86 8.46 7.09
N GLY A 39 -2.37 7.99 8.23
CA GLY A 39 -2.99 8.23 9.54
C GLY A 39 -4.27 7.43 9.82
N LYS A 40 -4.88 6.78 8.83
CA LYS A 40 -5.90 5.73 9.04
C LYS A 40 -5.20 4.41 9.32
N THR A 41 -5.76 3.60 10.24
CA THR A 41 -5.21 2.35 10.80
C THR A 41 -4.24 1.64 9.85
N SER A 42 -2.93 1.87 10.07
CA SER A 42 -1.89 1.19 9.30
C SER A 42 -1.95 -0.31 9.53
N ASN A 43 -1.42 -1.07 8.58
CA ASN A 43 -1.24 -2.52 8.64
C ASN A 43 -0.44 -3.01 9.87
N PHE A 44 0.02 -2.16 10.79
CA PHE A 44 0.81 -2.59 11.96
C PHE A 44 0.22 -2.25 13.33
N GLY A 45 -1.01 -1.69 13.39
CA GLY A 45 -1.75 -1.55 14.65
C GLY A 45 -1.16 -0.52 15.63
N LYS A 46 -2.05 0.32 16.19
CA LYS A 46 -1.75 1.40 17.16
C LYS A 46 -0.99 2.64 16.65
N ARG A 47 -0.75 2.83 15.35
CA ARG A 47 -0.23 4.13 14.86
C ARG A 47 -1.37 5.08 14.49
N LYS A 48 -1.99 5.69 15.49
CA LYS A 48 -2.52 7.05 15.28
C LYS A 48 -1.33 7.86 14.76
N ASN A 49 -1.43 8.43 13.55
CA ASN A 49 -0.39 9.22 12.88
C ASN A 49 0.66 8.46 12.04
N ALA A 50 0.33 7.29 11.45
CA ALA A 50 1.20 6.73 10.41
C ALA A 50 1.40 7.73 9.25
N LYS A 51 2.63 8.22 9.06
CA LYS A 51 3.00 9.24 8.07
C LYS A 51 2.92 8.72 6.63
N TYR A 52 3.17 7.43 6.46
CA TYR A 52 3.26 6.78 5.16
C TYR A 52 2.21 5.69 4.97
N ILE A 53 1.79 5.51 3.72
CA ILE A 53 1.06 4.35 3.21
C ILE A 53 1.91 3.63 2.18
N PHE A 54 1.73 2.31 2.07
CA PHE A 54 2.65 1.42 1.35
C PHE A 54 2.00 0.77 0.15
N LEU A 55 2.78 0.52 -0.89
CA LEU A 55 2.35 -0.17 -2.10
C LEU A 55 3.54 -0.92 -2.70
N SER A 56 3.27 -1.88 -3.58
CA SER A 56 4.33 -2.61 -4.29
C SER A 56 3.99 -2.87 -5.75
N ALA A 57 5.02 -2.96 -6.59
CA ALA A 57 4.88 -3.47 -7.96
C ALA A 57 5.03 -5.01 -8.06
N THR A 58 5.24 -5.72 -6.95
CA THR A 58 5.22 -7.19 -6.91
C THR A 58 4.02 -7.69 -6.09
N LEU A 59 3.37 -8.75 -6.58
CA LEU A 59 2.24 -9.35 -5.89
C LEU A 59 2.69 -10.00 -4.57
N ASP A 60 3.86 -10.62 -4.54
CA ASP A 60 4.41 -11.30 -3.35
C ASP A 60 4.57 -10.35 -2.15
N ALA A 61 5.11 -9.16 -2.37
CA ALA A 61 5.22 -8.14 -1.32
C ALA A 61 3.85 -7.66 -0.83
N ALA A 62 2.86 -7.56 -1.72
CA ALA A 62 1.49 -7.21 -1.33
C ALA A 62 0.78 -8.35 -0.58
N ILE A 63 1.06 -9.61 -0.89
CA ILE A 63 0.60 -10.76 -0.12
C ILE A 63 1.12 -10.65 1.31
N TRP A 64 2.43 -10.42 1.49
CA TRP A 64 3.00 -10.16 2.81
C TRP A 64 2.31 -8.99 3.53
N GLY A 65 2.07 -7.90 2.80
CA GLY A 65 1.35 -6.74 3.32
C GLY A 65 -0.04 -7.08 3.86
N ALA A 66 -0.78 -7.97 3.19
CA ALA A 66 -2.10 -8.42 3.63
C ALA A 66 -2.03 -9.39 4.84
N GLU A 67 -1.16 -10.40 4.77
CA GLU A 67 -1.03 -11.44 5.80
C GLU A 67 -0.50 -10.90 7.13
N LEU A 68 0.45 -9.96 7.05
CA LEU A 68 1.06 -9.31 8.21
C LEU A 68 0.24 -8.10 8.70
N ALA A 69 -0.79 -7.69 7.96
CA ALA A 69 -1.64 -6.58 8.39
C ALA A 69 -2.28 -6.86 9.75
N VAL A 70 -2.35 -5.85 10.60
CA VAL A 70 -3.00 -5.91 11.90
C VAL A 70 -4.51 -5.75 11.73
N GLY A 71 -5.24 -6.54 12.52
CA GLY A 71 -6.68 -6.60 12.51
C GLY A 71 -7.17 -8.03 12.30
N GLU A 72 -8.44 -8.23 12.60
CA GLU A 72 -9.13 -9.53 12.44
C GLU A 72 -9.88 -9.61 11.11
N GLY A 73 -9.78 -8.56 10.28
CA GLY A 73 -10.40 -8.51 8.96
C GLY A 73 -9.80 -9.55 8.01
N ARG A 74 -10.54 -9.83 6.95
CA ARG A 74 -10.07 -10.69 5.86
C ARG A 74 -8.89 -10.01 5.14
N GLU A 75 -7.88 -10.80 4.81
CA GLU A 75 -6.74 -10.37 3.97
C GLU A 75 -7.22 -10.02 2.56
N ARG A 76 -6.80 -8.85 2.07
CA ARG A 76 -7.20 -8.29 0.78
C ARG A 76 -6.00 -7.65 0.09
N ILE A 77 -6.01 -7.67 -1.23
CA ILE A 77 -5.00 -7.03 -2.07
C ILE A 77 -5.73 -6.13 -3.06
N TYR A 78 -5.54 -4.82 -2.92
CA TYR A 78 -6.13 -3.83 -3.81
C TYR A 78 -5.17 -3.44 -4.92
N LEU A 79 -5.72 -3.19 -6.11
CA LEU A 79 -5.07 -2.46 -7.18
C LEU A 79 -5.27 -0.97 -6.91
N VAL A 80 -4.17 -0.23 -6.85
CA VAL A 80 -4.19 1.19 -6.45
C VAL A 80 -3.38 2.07 -7.39
N GLU A 81 -3.90 3.28 -7.63
CA GLU A 81 -3.21 4.35 -8.33
C GLU A 81 -2.75 5.41 -7.32
N PRO A 82 -1.44 5.72 -7.26
CA PRO A 82 -0.94 6.80 -6.44
C PRO A 82 -1.50 8.15 -6.89
N THR A 83 -1.90 9.00 -5.96
CA THR A 83 -2.36 10.36 -6.28
C THR A 83 -1.23 11.38 -6.36
N GLY A 84 0.00 10.95 -6.07
CA GLY A 84 1.22 11.73 -6.26
C GLY A 84 2.46 10.88 -6.08
N GLU A 85 3.56 11.51 -5.64
CA GLU A 85 4.88 10.88 -5.58
C GLU A 85 4.94 9.67 -4.65
N ILE A 86 5.73 8.69 -5.07
CA ILE A 86 6.08 7.50 -4.28
C ILE A 86 7.61 7.43 -4.21
N GLU A 87 8.12 6.92 -3.10
CA GLU A 87 9.55 6.70 -2.89
C GLU A 87 9.80 5.25 -2.46
N ASP A 88 11.02 4.75 -2.67
CA ASP A 88 11.41 3.42 -2.22
C ASP A 88 11.19 3.27 -0.71
N ASP A 89 10.65 2.11 -0.30
CA ASP A 89 10.48 1.79 1.11
C ASP A 89 11.86 1.54 1.73
N PRO A 90 12.32 2.37 2.69
CA PRO A 90 13.65 2.23 3.25
C PRO A 90 13.80 0.97 4.08
N ASP A 91 12.72 0.34 4.59
CA ASP A 91 12.82 -0.92 5.33
C ASP A 91 13.11 -2.11 4.40
N LEU A 92 12.88 -1.95 3.09
CA LEU A 92 12.98 -3.02 2.10
C LEU A 92 13.99 -2.73 0.98
N THR A 93 14.60 -1.55 0.97
CA THR A 93 15.56 -1.10 -0.05
C THR A 93 16.96 -0.96 0.54
N ASP A 94 17.96 -1.52 -0.16
CA ASP A 94 19.37 -1.50 0.26
C ASP A 94 19.60 -2.04 1.69
N ARG A 95 18.81 -3.04 2.07
CA ARG A 95 18.93 -3.77 3.34
C ARG A 95 19.68 -5.08 3.15
N LYS A 96 18.92 -6.17 3.09
CA LYS A 96 19.47 -7.52 2.92
C LYS A 96 20.05 -7.73 1.53
N PHE A 97 19.52 -7.02 0.53
CA PHE A 97 19.91 -7.11 -0.87
C PHE A 97 20.07 -5.70 -1.44
N PRO A 98 20.96 -5.49 -2.43
CA PRO A 98 21.13 -4.20 -3.08
C PRO A 98 19.90 -3.81 -3.90
N GLY A 99 19.56 -2.52 -3.87
CA GLY A 99 18.41 -1.92 -4.52
C GLY A 99 17.08 -2.32 -3.88
N ASN A 100 16.01 -2.18 -4.66
CA ASN A 100 14.63 -2.50 -4.28
C ASN A 100 14.13 -3.72 -5.08
N PRO A 101 14.48 -4.96 -4.69
CA PRO A 101 14.09 -6.18 -5.40
C PRO A 101 12.60 -6.50 -5.24
N THR A 102 12.00 -6.15 -4.11
CA THR A 102 10.56 -6.36 -3.85
C THR A 102 9.69 -5.32 -4.54
N LYS A 103 10.29 -4.25 -5.07
CA LYS A 103 9.60 -3.09 -5.64
C LYS A 103 8.57 -2.53 -4.67
N SER A 104 8.99 -2.36 -3.41
CA SER A 104 8.17 -1.82 -2.34
C SER A 104 8.40 -0.32 -2.22
N TYR A 105 7.32 0.42 -2.07
CA TYR A 105 7.32 1.87 -2.03
C TYR A 105 6.42 2.39 -0.92
N ARG A 106 6.62 3.66 -0.58
CA ARG A 106 5.80 4.39 0.38
C ARG A 106 5.41 5.77 -0.16
N SER A 107 4.35 6.35 0.37
CA SER A 107 3.92 7.71 0.06
C SER A 107 3.23 8.37 1.24
N THR A 108 3.30 9.69 1.29
CA THR A 108 2.50 10.56 2.17
C THR A 108 1.22 11.03 1.50
N LEU A 109 1.03 10.73 0.21
CA LEU A 109 -0.16 11.10 -0.56
C LEU A 109 -1.07 9.88 -0.74
N PRO A 110 -2.40 10.06 -0.80
CA PRO A 110 -3.35 8.96 -0.85
C PRO A 110 -3.22 8.06 -2.09
N PHE A 111 -3.75 6.84 -2.00
CA PHE A 111 -3.92 5.95 -3.16
C PHE A 111 -5.39 5.75 -3.49
N ARG A 112 -5.76 5.82 -4.77
CA ARG A 112 -7.11 5.51 -5.24
C ARG A 112 -7.24 4.02 -5.53
N ILE A 113 -8.27 3.40 -4.98
CA ILE A 113 -8.59 1.99 -5.26
C ILE A 113 -9.27 1.89 -6.62
N VAL A 114 -8.68 1.12 -7.52
CA VAL A 114 -9.19 0.89 -8.89
C VAL A 114 -9.53 -0.57 -9.17
N GLY A 115 -9.22 -1.47 -8.24
CA GLY A 115 -9.54 -2.89 -8.35
C GLY A 115 -9.21 -3.67 -7.08
N GLU A 116 -9.59 -4.94 -7.04
CA GLU A 116 -9.18 -5.91 -6.02
C GLU A 116 -8.71 -7.18 -6.71
N VAL A 117 -7.58 -7.74 -6.26
CA VAL A 117 -7.10 -9.04 -6.71
C VAL A 117 -7.91 -10.12 -6.00
N SER A 118 -8.79 -10.79 -6.75
CA SER A 118 -9.74 -11.76 -6.18
C SER A 118 -9.15 -13.15 -5.96
N ILE A 119 -8.13 -13.53 -6.74
CA ILE A 119 -7.50 -14.85 -6.71
C ILE A 119 -6.00 -14.67 -6.54
N TRP A 120 -5.49 -15.08 -5.39
CA TRP A 120 -4.07 -15.15 -5.09
C TRP A 120 -3.82 -16.27 -4.09
N LYS A 121 -2.59 -16.78 -4.08
CA LYS A 121 -2.16 -17.86 -3.18
C LYS A 121 -1.29 -17.25 -2.11
N GLY A 122 -1.74 -17.30 -0.87
CA GLY A 122 -0.95 -16.89 0.29
C GLY A 122 0.23 -17.82 0.56
N HIS A 123 1.08 -17.38 1.48
CA HIS A 123 2.20 -18.16 2.00
C HIS A 123 1.71 -19.33 2.86
N GLN A 124 2.63 -20.26 3.15
CA GLN A 124 2.33 -21.32 4.13
C GLN A 124 2.13 -20.70 5.51
N LYS A 125 1.19 -21.25 6.30
CA LYS A 125 0.86 -20.71 7.63
C LYS A 125 2.10 -20.64 8.52
N GLU A 126 2.92 -21.67 8.49
CA GLU A 126 4.15 -21.77 9.27
C GLU A 126 5.16 -20.67 8.87
N GLN A 127 5.18 -20.30 7.59
CA GLN A 127 6.02 -19.22 7.07
C GLN A 127 5.55 -17.86 7.60
N VAL A 128 4.23 -17.62 7.58
CA VAL A 128 3.63 -16.38 8.09
C VAL A 128 3.85 -16.24 9.60
N GLU A 129 3.63 -17.31 10.37
CA GLU A 129 3.83 -17.29 11.82
C GLU A 129 5.30 -17.13 12.21
N SER A 130 6.21 -17.75 11.46
CA SER A 130 7.65 -17.54 11.64
C SER A 130 8.03 -16.07 11.40
N MET A 131 7.48 -15.45 10.35
CA MET A 131 7.72 -14.03 10.05
C MET A 131 7.16 -13.10 11.14
N LYS A 132 5.92 -13.33 11.58
CA LYS A 132 5.32 -12.56 12.69
C LYS A 132 6.15 -12.66 13.96
N THR A 133 6.65 -13.86 14.28
CA THR A 133 7.53 -14.09 15.44
C THR A 133 8.84 -13.33 15.30
N ALA A 134 9.46 -13.34 14.11
CA ALA A 134 10.70 -12.61 13.85
C ALA A 134 10.50 -11.09 13.98
N LEU A 135 9.40 -10.55 13.45
CA LEU A 135 9.05 -9.13 13.57
C LEU A 135 8.79 -8.71 15.03
N ALA A 136 8.11 -9.55 15.80
CA ALA A 136 7.90 -9.32 17.23
C ALA A 136 9.24 -9.27 17.99
N LYS A 137 10.15 -10.20 17.70
CA LYS A 137 11.47 -10.23 18.30
C LYS A 137 12.30 -8.98 17.97
N LEU A 138 12.31 -8.55 16.70
CA LEU A 138 13.02 -7.32 16.28
C LEU A 138 12.54 -6.10 17.07
N LYS A 139 11.22 -6.01 17.29
CA LYS A 139 10.63 -4.96 18.10
C LYS A 139 11.06 -5.03 19.57
N ASP A 140 11.08 -6.22 20.17
CA ASP A 140 11.55 -6.42 21.54
C ASP A 140 13.04 -6.09 21.71
N ASP A 141 13.84 -6.33 20.66
CA ASP A 141 15.27 -6.00 20.58
C ASP A 141 15.52 -4.50 20.31
N GLY A 142 14.47 -3.66 20.18
CA GLY A 142 14.57 -2.22 19.95
C GLY A 142 14.95 -1.82 18.52
N VAL A 143 14.75 -2.71 17.55
CA VAL A 143 14.91 -2.39 16.13
C VAL A 143 13.61 -1.78 15.61
N ASP A 144 13.59 -0.44 15.54
CA ASP A 144 12.45 0.30 15.03
C ASP A 144 12.45 0.37 13.48
N SER A 145 11.25 0.55 12.93
CA SER A 145 11.06 0.75 11.50
C SER A 145 11.45 2.18 11.10
N LEU A 146 12.10 2.32 9.94
CA LEU A 146 12.49 3.63 9.39
C LEU A 146 11.32 4.40 8.78
N ASN A 147 10.13 3.82 8.88
CA ASN A 147 8.87 4.43 8.51
C ASN A 147 8.16 5.11 9.70
N ASP A 148 8.78 5.10 10.89
CA ASP A 148 8.22 5.64 12.14
C ASP A 148 8.62 7.10 12.39
N GLU A 149 9.58 7.62 11.61
CA GLU A 149 10.12 8.98 11.70
C GLU A 149 9.29 10.06 10.97
#